data_AF-A0A809R399-F1
#
_entry.id   AF-A0A809R399-F1
#
_cell.length_a   1.000
_cell.length_b   1.000
_cell.length_c   1.000
_cell.angle_alpha   90.00
_cell.angle_beta   90.00
_cell.angle_gamma   90.00
#
_symmetry.space_group_name_H-M   'P 1'
#
loop_
_entity.id
_entity.type
_entity.pdbx_description
1 polymer ?
#
loop_
_entity_poly.entity_id
_entity_poly.type
_entity_poly.pdbx_seq_one_letter_code
_entity_poly.pdbx_strand_id
1 'polypeptide(L)'
;MSDEQACKTTVDVRDIPPRQRHPMIFGAFDALFPGEALLLVNDHDPKPLFYQFQAESRGQFTWDYLEAGPQVWRVRIGRADENAARAVATCCSH
;
A
#
# COMPACT_ATOMS: atom_id res chain seq x y z
N MET A 1 -1.48 9.07 -24.11
CA MET A 1 -2.53 8.83 -23.11
C MET A 1 -2.29 7.46 -22.51
N SER A 2 -1.40 7.39 -21.52
CA SER A 2 -1.01 6.14 -20.89
C SER A 2 -0.99 6.37 -19.40
N ASP A 3 -1.78 5.56 -18.71
CA ASP A 3 -2.06 5.56 -17.28
C ASP A 3 -0.79 5.75 -16.44
N GLU A 4 -0.50 7.00 -16.10
CA GLU A 4 0.51 7.35 -15.12
C GLU A 4 -0.15 7.09 -13.77
N GLN A 5 -0.01 5.83 -13.32
CA GLN A 5 -0.30 5.43 -11.95
C GLN A 5 0.49 6.35 -11.03
N ALA A 6 -0.14 7.45 -10.60
CA ALA A 6 0.42 8.52 -9.79
C ALA A 6 0.69 8.00 -8.37
N CYS A 7 1.65 7.09 -8.27
CA CYS A 7 2.33 6.77 -7.04
C CYS A 7 3.41 7.83 -6.84
N LYS A 8 3.37 8.49 -5.68
CA LYS A 8 4.34 9.54 -5.34
C LYS A 8 5.75 8.98 -5.20
N THR A 9 5.85 7.75 -4.72
CA THR A 9 7.12 7.06 -4.48
C THR A 9 6.98 5.60 -4.91
N THR A 10 8.05 5.05 -5.50
CA THR A 10 8.18 3.61 -5.72
C THR A 10 9.17 3.04 -4.70
N VAL A 11 8.78 1.98 -4.00
CA VAL A 11 9.57 1.25 -3.01
C VAL A 11 9.84 -0.14 -3.57
N ASP A 12 11.05 -0.35 -4.08
CA ASP A 12 11.51 -1.65 -4.55
C ASP A 12 12.27 -2.36 -3.42
N VAL A 13 11.75 -3.52 -3.01
CA VAL A 13 12.32 -4.30 -1.90
C VAL A 13 12.96 -5.61 -2.33
N ARG A 14 13.09 -5.87 -3.65
CA ARG A 14 13.66 -7.11 -4.18
C ARG A 14 15.09 -7.32 -3.72
N ASP A 15 15.89 -6.25 -3.72
CA ASP A 15 17.29 -6.26 -3.26
C ASP A 15 17.46 -5.94 -1.76
N ILE A 16 16.36 -5.68 -1.04
CA ILE A 16 16.39 -5.29 0.36
C ILE A 16 16.27 -6.53 1.25
N PRO A 17 17.11 -6.68 2.31
CA PRO A 17 16.99 -7.79 3.25
C PRO A 17 15.60 -7.83 3.90
N PRO A 18 14.97 -9.02 4.09
CA PRO A 18 13.61 -9.16 4.62
C PRO A 18 13.34 -8.35 5.91
N ARG A 19 14.31 -8.34 6.83
CA ARG A 19 14.24 -7.59 8.09
C ARG A 19 14.14 -6.06 7.95
N GLN A 20 14.54 -5.52 6.80
CA GLN A 20 14.51 -4.08 6.49
C GLN A 20 13.32 -3.71 5.60
N ARG A 21 12.67 -4.67 4.94
CA ARG A 21 11.55 -4.42 4.02
C ARG A 21 10.38 -3.76 4.75
N HIS A 22 9.89 -4.35 5.84
CA HIS A 22 8.72 -3.81 6.53
C HIS A 22 8.96 -2.40 7.08
N PRO A 23 10.01 -2.12 7.88
CA PRO A 23 10.24 -0.77 8.40
C PRO A 23 10.36 0.29 7.30
N MET A 24 10.99 -0.05 6.16
CA MET A 24 11.13 0.85 5.03
C MET A 24 9.79 1.16 4.36
N ILE A 25 8.95 0.15 4.15
CA ILE A 25 7.63 0.33 3.51
C ILE A 25 6.69 1.11 4.42
N PHE A 26 6.66 0.80 5.73
CA PHE A 26 5.85 1.56 6.69
C PHE A 26 6.32 3.01 6.81
N GLY A 27 7.63 3.25 6.89
CA GLY A 27 8.16 4.62 6.91
C GLY A 27 7.83 5.40 5.63
N ALA A 28 7.86 4.75 4.46
CA ALA A 28 7.45 5.36 3.20
C ALA A 28 5.94 5.65 3.17
N PHE A 29 5.11 4.77 3.75
CA PHE A 29 3.67 4.97 3.86
C PHE A 29 3.31 6.12 4.82
N ASP A 30 3.95 6.17 5.99
CA ASP A 30 3.72 7.21 6.99
C ASP A 30 4.05 8.62 6.48
N ALA A 31 5.01 8.71 5.55
CA ALA A 31 5.40 9.93 4.88
C ALA A 31 4.43 10.41 3.78
N LEU A 32 3.46 9.58 3.36
CA LEU A 32 2.46 9.96 2.36
C LEU A 32 1.43 10.92 2.98
N PHE A 33 1.00 11.92 2.22
CA PHE A 33 -0.20 12.68 2.58
C PHE A 33 -1.47 11.86 2.30
N PRO A 34 -2.59 12.17 2.99
CA PRO A 34 -3.86 11.54 2.68
C PRO A 34 -4.24 11.76 1.20
N GLY A 35 -4.68 10.69 0.52
CA GLY A 35 -4.94 10.67 -0.92
C GLY A 35 -3.72 10.33 -1.80
N GLU A 36 -2.52 10.30 -1.24
CA GLU A 36 -1.32 9.87 -1.95
C GLU A 36 -1.12 8.36 -1.88
N ALA A 37 -0.34 7.82 -2.82
CA ALA A 37 -0.02 6.39 -2.85
C ALA A 37 1.46 6.15 -3.13
N LEU A 38 1.96 5.01 -2.65
CA LEU A 38 3.26 4.46 -3.02
C LEU A 38 3.08 3.17 -3.80
N LEU A 39 4.06 2.85 -4.63
CA LEU A 39 4.14 1.60 -5.38
C LEU A 39 5.16 0.68 -4.72
N LEU A 40 4.70 -0.43 -4.15
CA LEU A 40 5.55 -1.51 -3.65
C LEU A 40 5.88 -2.48 -4.80
N VAL A 41 7.16 -2.76 -5.00
CA VAL A 41 7.65 -3.81 -5.89
C VAL A 41 8.34 -4.89 -5.07
N ASN A 42 7.80 -6.11 -5.12
CA ASN A 42 8.29 -7.26 -4.36
C ASN A 42 8.52 -8.48 -5.27
N ASP A 43 9.38 -9.40 -4.83
CA ASP A 43 9.72 -10.67 -5.50
C ASP A 43 8.71 -11.80 -5.19
N HIS A 44 7.78 -11.58 -4.25
CA HIS A 44 6.75 -12.54 -3.86
C HIS A 44 5.46 -11.82 -3.40
N ASP A 45 4.40 -12.59 -3.13
CA ASP A 45 3.12 -12.09 -2.62
C ASP A 45 3.28 -11.41 -1.24
N PRO A 46 3.04 -10.09 -1.11
CA PRO A 46 3.18 -9.35 0.14
C PRO A 46 1.99 -9.53 1.11
N LYS A 47 1.31 -10.68 1.11
CA LYS A 47 0.23 -11.02 2.07
C LYS A 47 0.55 -10.73 3.54
N PRO A 48 1.70 -11.12 4.10
CA PRO A 48 2.01 -10.83 5.51
C PRO A 48 1.99 -9.34 5.81
N LEU A 49 2.49 -8.53 4.86
CA LEU A 49 2.51 -7.08 4.97
C LEU A 49 1.08 -6.50 4.91
N PHE A 50 0.22 -7.01 4.04
CA PHE A 50 -1.19 -6.62 3.99
C PHE A 50 -1.90 -6.81 5.35
N TYR A 51 -1.71 -7.96 5.99
CA TYR A 51 -2.29 -8.21 7.31
C TYR A 51 -1.76 -7.26 8.38
N GLN A 52 -0.48 -6.88 8.29
CA GLN A 52 0.10 -5.91 9.21
C GLN A 52 -0.50 -4.51 9.03
N PHE A 53 -0.68 -4.04 7.78
CA PHE A 53 -1.44 -2.82 7.48
C PHE A 53 -2.88 -2.88 7.98
N GLN A 54 -3.53 -4.04 7.83
CA GLN A 54 -4.86 -4.27 8.37
C GLN A 54 -4.88 -4.31 9.90
N ALA A 55 -3.77 -4.54 10.59
CA ALA A 55 -3.71 -4.44 12.05
C ALA A 55 -3.46 -2.99 12.51
N GLU A 56 -2.54 -2.29 11.85
CA GLU A 56 -2.03 -0.98 12.30
C GLU A 56 -2.82 0.21 11.73
N SER A 57 -3.39 0.11 10.53
CA SER A 57 -3.98 1.24 9.78
C SER A 57 -5.40 0.97 9.29
N ARG A 58 -6.21 0.23 10.05
CA ARG A 58 -7.59 -0.14 9.66
C ARG A 58 -8.39 1.05 9.13
N GLY A 59 -8.86 0.93 7.89
CA GLY A 59 -9.68 1.97 7.23
C GLY A 59 -8.92 3.23 6.80
N GLN A 60 -7.60 3.26 6.98
CA GLN A 60 -6.73 4.39 6.65
C GLN A 60 -5.79 4.11 5.47
N PHE A 61 -5.87 2.93 4.87
CA PHE A 61 -5.09 2.57 3.69
C PHE A 61 -5.96 1.92 2.60
N THR A 62 -5.45 1.96 1.39
CA THR A 62 -5.96 1.27 0.19
C THR A 62 -4.88 0.32 -0.31
N TRP A 63 -5.28 -0.78 -0.92
CA TRP A 63 -4.38 -1.83 -1.36
C TRP A 63 -4.85 -2.38 -2.70
N ASP A 64 -4.17 -1.96 -3.76
CA ASP A 64 -4.49 -2.35 -5.14
C ASP A 64 -3.34 -3.18 -5.71
N TYR A 65 -3.63 -4.41 -6.15
CA TYR A 65 -2.66 -5.20 -6.91
C TYR A 65 -2.62 -4.70 -8.35
N LEU A 66 -1.48 -4.15 -8.76
CA LEU A 66 -1.22 -3.74 -10.14
C LEU A 66 -0.63 -4.88 -10.97
N GLU A 67 0.22 -5.70 -10.32
CA GLU A 67 0.82 -6.88 -10.94
C GLU A 67 0.91 -7.97 -9.88
N ALA A 68 0.33 -9.14 -10.19
CA ALA A 68 0.48 -10.34 -9.39
C ALA A 68 1.36 -11.29 -10.19
N GLY A 69 2.58 -11.53 -9.71
CA GLY A 69 3.62 -12.26 -10.41
C GLY A 69 3.27 -13.70 -10.78
N PRO A 70 4.28 -14.44 -11.26
CA PRO A 70 5.20 -15.07 -10.31
C PRO A 70 6.59 -14.41 -10.23
N GLN A 71 6.94 -13.53 -11.16
CA GLN A 71 8.28 -12.91 -11.22
C GLN A 71 8.36 -11.58 -10.47
N VAL A 72 7.31 -10.77 -10.53
CA VAL A 72 7.25 -9.46 -9.89
C VAL A 72 5.83 -9.22 -9.36
N TRP A 73 5.76 -8.70 -8.14
CA TRP A 73 4.50 -8.29 -7.51
C TRP A 73 4.53 -6.77 -7.33
N ARG A 74 3.58 -6.09 -7.94
CA ARG A 74 3.42 -4.64 -7.84
C ARG A 74 2.12 -4.33 -7.12
N VAL A 75 2.23 -3.65 -6.00
CA VAL A 75 1.08 -3.28 -5.17
C VAL A 75 1.10 -1.78 -4.96
N ARG A 76 0.00 -1.12 -5.29
CA ARG A 76 -0.22 0.28 -4.94
C ARG A 76 -0.83 0.33 -3.53
N ILE A 77 -0.13 0.98 -2.63
CA ILE A 77 -0.55 1.20 -1.25
C ILE A 77 -0.86 2.69 -1.11
N GLY A 78 -2.13 3.05 -1.00
CA GLY A 78 -2.56 4.43 -0.85
C GLY A 78 -2.93 4.76 0.58
N ARG A 79 -2.64 5.98 1.03
CA ARG A 79 -3.15 6.50 2.30
C ARG A 79 -4.55 7.05 2.07
N ALA A 80 -5.53 6.52 2.79
CA ALA A 80 -6.91 7.00 2.68
C ALA A 80 -6.99 8.45 3.16
N ASP A 81 -7.65 9.30 2.37
CA ASP A 81 -8.09 10.62 2.82
C ASP A 81 -9.28 10.50 3.79
N GLU A 82 -9.55 11.53 4.60
CA GLU A 82 -10.77 11.60 5.44
C GLU A 82 -12.04 11.27 4.63
N ASN A 83 -12.06 11.63 3.35
CA ASN A 83 -13.18 11.34 2.47
C ASN A 83 -13.28 9.85 2.05
N ALA A 84 -12.14 9.15 1.91
CA ALA A 84 -12.10 7.72 1.62
C ALA A 84 -12.37 6.87 2.88
N ALA A 85 -11.91 7.31 4.06
CA ALA A 85 -12.22 6.68 5.34
C ALA A 85 -13.73 6.74 5.65
N ARG A 86 -14.42 7.84 5.30
CA ARG A 86 -15.89 7.95 5.40
C ARG A 86 -16.64 6.94 4.52
N ALA A 87 -16.11 6.62 3.34
CA ALA A 87 -16.72 5.66 2.43
C ALA A 87 -16.71 4.23 2.99
N VAL A 88 -15.66 3.87 3.76
CA VAL A 88 -15.55 2.56 4.44
C VAL A 88 -16.37 2.50 5.73
N ALA A 89 -16.47 3.62 6.46
CA ALA A 89 -17.14 3.69 7.77
C ALA A 89 -18.69 3.73 7.71
N THR A 90 -19.32 3.82 6.54
CA THR A 90 -20.79 3.97 6.44
C THR A 90 -21.57 2.67 6.67
N CYS A 91 -20.91 1.53 6.90
CA CYS A 91 -21.59 0.26 7.19
C CYS A 91 -21.80 0.03 8.70
N CYS A 92 -22.55 0.89 9.40
CA CYS A 92 -23.22 0.57 10.68
C CYS A 92 -24.24 1.67 11.02
N SER A 93 -25.41 1.62 10.39
CA SER A 93 -26.59 2.36 10.84
C SER A 93 -27.83 1.52 10.60
N HIS A 94 -28.05 0.52 11.46
CA HIS A 94 -29.35 0.13 12.01
C HIS A 94 -29.16 -0.84 13.18
#